data_AF-A0A812LGZ3-F1
#
_entry.id   AF-A0A812LGZ3-F1
#
_cell.length_a   1.000
_cell.length_b   1.000
_cell.length_c   1.000
_cell.angle_alpha   90.00
_cell.angle_beta   90.00
_cell.angle_gamma   90.00
#
_symmetry.space_group_name_H-M   'P 1'
#
loop_
_entity.id
_entity.type
_entity.pdbx_description
1 polymer ?
#
loop_
_entity_poly.entity_id
_entity_poly.type
_entity_poly.pdbx_seq_one_letter_code
_entity_poly.pdbx_strand_id
1 'polypeptide(L)'
;MQARGFNGGPAVPLVRIEEMYESESEVSERQSAPGPPDGRESGREGCYTLLRSYEDLQVQDLQAKEAEIRELRHVIAMKDHIIRSLGEEIGSAEVAAQVISMKDHVIRTLQEELEETKHSFWECSGAMVEQAAMFTALPVAESTAYIPVPGNLLDQRIADFSNGRRNLVMFTRLKEEGFYLFGRMLVQCFTSNRARHYQAGVLVQELDSEEVYDIEDFMERFERFEHQQLEQHFLAAAQGTTTGMEPVTRLNHGP
;
A
#
# COMPACT_ATOMS: atom_id res chain seq x y z
N MET A 1 -17.71 -1.85 -36.15
CA MET A 1 -16.79 -1.34 -35.12
C MET A 1 -17.64 -0.88 -33.94
N GLN A 2 -17.62 -1.62 -32.84
CA GLN A 2 -18.42 -1.35 -31.65
C GLN A 2 -17.64 -0.42 -30.71
N ALA A 3 -18.25 0.71 -30.34
CA ALA A 3 -17.70 1.64 -29.36
C ALA A 3 -18.01 1.12 -27.94
N ARG A 4 -16.97 0.85 -27.15
CA ARG A 4 -17.10 0.54 -25.72
C ARG A 4 -17.11 1.83 -24.91
N GLY A 5 -18.13 1.97 -24.06
CA GLY A 5 -18.37 3.11 -23.19
C GLY A 5 -17.34 3.23 -22.06
N PHE A 6 -17.06 4.47 -21.70
CA PHE A 6 -16.28 4.85 -20.53
C PHE A 6 -17.13 4.66 -19.26
N ASN A 7 -16.65 3.82 -18.34
CA ASN A 7 -17.22 3.67 -17.01
C ASN A 7 -16.83 4.88 -16.15
N GLY A 8 -17.84 5.53 -15.59
CA GLY A 8 -17.70 6.65 -14.66
C GLY A 8 -17.08 6.20 -13.34
N GLY A 9 -16.09 6.97 -12.87
CA GLY A 9 -15.56 6.86 -11.52
C GLY A 9 -16.56 7.37 -10.49
N PRO A 10 -16.42 6.94 -9.21
CA PRO A 10 -17.34 7.33 -8.15
C PRO A 10 -17.27 8.84 -7.88
N ALA A 11 -18.43 9.49 -7.85
CA ALA A 11 -18.58 10.88 -7.50
C ALA A 11 -18.16 11.12 -6.05
N VAL A 12 -17.18 12.01 -5.85
CA VAL A 12 -16.76 12.47 -4.52
C VAL A 12 -17.89 13.33 -3.94
N PRO A 13 -18.41 13.03 -2.73
CA PRO A 13 -19.49 13.82 -2.15
C PRO A 13 -18.95 15.20 -1.74
N LEU A 14 -19.52 16.26 -2.31
CA LEU A 14 -19.32 17.62 -1.82
C LEU A 14 -19.88 17.72 -0.40
N VAL A 15 -18.99 17.87 0.58
CA VAL A 15 -19.35 18.21 1.96
C VAL A 15 -19.87 19.66 1.94
N ARG A 16 -21.19 19.83 2.15
CA ARG A 16 -21.80 21.13 2.42
C ARG A 16 -21.30 21.61 3.78
N ILE A 17 -20.50 22.67 3.77
CA ILE A 17 -20.19 23.44 4.98
C ILE A 17 -21.41 24.32 5.23
N GLU A 18 -22.27 23.91 6.17
CA GLU A 18 -23.32 24.78 6.70
C GLU A 18 -22.65 25.77 7.66
N GLU A 19 -22.54 27.02 7.23
CA GLU A 19 -22.14 28.14 8.08
C GLU A 19 -23.24 28.40 9.11
N MET A 20 -22.98 28.00 10.35
CA MET A 20 -23.80 28.39 11.51
C MET A 20 -23.55 29.86 11.84
N TYR A 21 -24.46 30.74 11.44
CA TYR A 21 -24.56 32.09 11.96
C TYR A 21 -25.28 32.05 13.33
N GLU A 22 -24.52 32.15 14.42
CA GLU A 22 -25.08 32.50 15.72
C GLU A 22 -25.35 34.01 15.73
N SER A 23 -26.62 34.36 15.52
CA SER A 23 -27.16 35.66 15.90
C SER A 23 -28.13 35.42 17.04
N GLU A 24 -27.92 36.05 18.18
CA GLU A 24 -29.01 36.78 18.84
C GLU A 24 -28.50 37.68 19.96
N SER A 25 -29.00 38.91 19.88
CA SER A 25 -28.73 40.03 20.77
C SER A 25 -29.91 40.13 21.72
N GLU A 26 -29.71 39.93 23.02
CA GLU A 26 -30.75 40.19 24.01
C GLU A 26 -30.54 41.57 24.66
N VAL A 27 -31.23 42.58 24.14
CA VAL A 27 -31.42 43.87 24.80
C VAL A 27 -32.68 43.76 25.66
N SER A 28 -32.50 43.71 26.98
CA SER A 28 -33.59 43.65 27.95
C SER A 28 -34.04 45.06 28.36
N GLU A 29 -35.16 45.51 27.79
CA GLU A 29 -35.94 46.64 28.32
C GLU A 29 -36.72 46.21 29.58
N ARG A 30 -36.54 46.92 30.70
CA ARG A 30 -37.50 46.90 31.81
C ARG A 30 -37.90 48.31 32.22
N GLN A 31 -39.22 48.47 32.30
CA GLN A 31 -40.01 49.67 32.54
C GLN A 31 -40.03 50.10 34.02
N SER A 32 -40.11 51.43 34.24
CA SER A 32 -40.96 52.22 35.17
C SER A 32 -41.48 51.58 36.48
N ALA A 33 -41.59 52.21 37.66
CA ALA A 33 -41.39 53.57 38.26
C ALA A 33 -41.67 53.38 39.81
N PRO A 34 -42.08 54.36 40.67
CA PRO A 34 -41.79 55.79 40.85
C PRO A 34 -41.38 56.16 42.33
N GLY A 35 -40.97 57.41 42.59
CA GLY A 35 -41.15 58.07 43.91
C GLY A 35 -39.99 58.95 44.44
N PRO A 36 -40.25 60.20 44.90
CA PRO A 36 -39.23 61.25 45.15
C PRO A 36 -38.71 61.27 46.60
N PRO A 37 -37.66 62.06 46.91
CA PRO A 37 -37.95 63.40 47.47
C PRO A 37 -37.00 64.52 47.01
N ASP A 38 -37.49 65.74 47.25
CA ASP A 38 -36.85 67.04 47.10
C ASP A 38 -35.44 67.16 47.68
N GLY A 39 -34.56 67.87 46.97
CA GLY A 39 -33.30 68.32 47.56
C GLY A 39 -32.24 68.82 46.59
N ARG A 40 -32.25 70.15 46.37
CA ARG A 40 -31.08 71.00 46.03
C ARG A 40 -30.52 70.92 44.60
N GLU A 41 -30.78 72.01 43.89
CA GLU A 41 -30.16 72.45 42.65
C GLU A 41 -28.65 72.68 42.84
N SER A 42 -27.79 71.70 42.48
CA SER A 42 -26.34 71.90 42.33
C SER A 42 -25.65 70.73 41.59
N GLY A 43 -26.23 70.20 40.51
CA GLY A 43 -25.63 69.04 39.82
C GLY A 43 -26.00 68.85 38.35
N ARG A 44 -26.64 69.82 37.70
CA ARG A 44 -27.16 69.66 36.33
C ARG A 44 -26.12 69.75 35.22
N GLU A 45 -24.91 70.24 35.51
CA GLU A 45 -23.84 70.39 34.51
C GLU A 45 -22.97 69.13 34.35
N GLY A 46 -22.98 68.19 35.31
CA GLY A 46 -22.19 66.95 35.23
C GLY A 46 -22.83 65.82 34.40
N CYS A 47 -24.13 65.90 34.09
CA CYS A 47 -24.85 64.83 33.40
C CYS A 47 -24.68 64.90 31.87
N TYR A 48 -24.61 66.12 31.31
CA TYR A 48 -24.42 66.32 29.86
C TYR A 48 -22.99 66.02 29.39
N THR A 49 -21.99 66.13 30.27
CA THR A 49 -20.60 65.79 29.97
C THR A 49 -20.38 64.28 29.91
N LEU A 50 -21.04 63.50 30.76
CA LEU A 50 -21.00 62.03 30.72
C LEU A 50 -21.70 61.47 29.48
N LEU A 51 -22.89 61.99 29.13
CA LEU A 51 -23.61 61.56 27.92
C LEU A 51 -22.79 61.82 26.65
N ARG A 52 -22.15 63.00 26.53
CA ARG A 52 -21.24 63.29 25.42
C ARG A 52 -20.03 62.37 25.37
N SER A 53 -19.43 62.04 26.52
CA SER A 53 -18.28 61.14 26.51
C SER A 53 -18.66 59.72 26.05
N TYR A 54 -19.87 59.25 26.39
CA TYR A 54 -20.39 57.98 25.91
C TYR A 54 -20.65 57.99 24.40
N GLU A 55 -21.21 59.07 23.87
CA GLU A 55 -21.41 59.25 22.43
C GLU A 55 -20.06 59.28 21.68
N ASP A 56 -19.07 60.01 22.20
CA ASP A 56 -17.73 60.08 21.61
C ASP A 56 -17.01 58.71 21.62
N LEU A 57 -17.16 57.94 22.70
CA LEU A 57 -16.64 56.56 22.81
C LEU A 57 -17.30 55.61 21.79
N GLN A 58 -18.61 55.72 21.59
CA GLN A 58 -19.32 54.93 20.58
C GLN A 58 -18.90 55.30 19.15
N VAL A 59 -18.70 56.58 18.87
CA VAL A 59 -18.22 57.05 17.58
C VAL A 59 -16.80 56.54 17.31
N GLN A 60 -15.92 56.54 18.32
CA GLN A 60 -14.56 55.98 18.18
C GLN A 60 -14.58 54.47 17.94
N ASP A 61 -15.40 53.70 18.67
CA ASP A 61 -15.53 52.25 18.46
C ASP A 61 -16.07 51.91 17.06
N LEU A 62 -17.05 52.67 16.58
CA LEU A 62 -17.59 52.53 15.22
C LEU A 62 -16.52 52.84 14.15
N GLN A 63 -15.73 53.89 14.35
CA GLN A 63 -14.65 54.25 13.42
C GLN A 63 -13.54 53.19 13.40
N ALA A 64 -13.19 52.62 14.56
CA ALA A 64 -12.21 51.53 14.65
C ALA A 64 -12.70 50.28 13.92
N LYS A 65 -13.96 49.89 14.13
CA LYS A 65 -14.60 48.77 13.42
C LYS A 65 -14.69 49.02 11.92
N GLU A 66 -14.97 50.24 11.49
CA GLU A 66 -15.02 50.57 10.06
C GLU A 66 -13.64 50.47 9.40
N ALA A 67 -12.57 50.87 10.11
CA ALA A 67 -11.20 50.68 9.65
C ALA A 67 -10.82 49.20 9.54
N GLU A 68 -11.17 48.39 10.53
CA GLU A 68 -10.95 46.94 10.52
C GLU A 68 -11.70 46.26 9.37
N ILE A 69 -12.98 46.59 9.16
CA ILE A 69 -13.78 46.06 8.04
C ILE A 69 -13.15 46.43 6.70
N ARG A 70 -12.59 47.63 6.56
CA ARG A 70 -11.90 48.07 5.34
C ARG A 70 -10.66 47.24 5.06
N GLU A 71 -9.86 46.95 6.10
CA GLU A 71 -8.68 46.10 6.00
C GLU A 71 -9.06 44.66 5.65
N LEU A 72 -10.07 44.08 6.31
CA LEU A 72 -10.55 42.73 6.03
C LEU A 72 -11.04 42.61 4.58
N ARG A 73 -11.77 43.60 4.05
CA ARG A 73 -12.19 43.63 2.65
C ARG A 73 -11.00 43.65 1.69
N HIS A 74 -9.94 44.38 2.03
CA HIS A 74 -8.72 44.40 1.23
C HIS A 74 -8.00 43.04 1.24
N VAL A 75 -7.88 42.42 2.42
CA VAL A 75 -7.28 41.09 2.57
C VAL A 75 -8.08 40.04 1.78
N ILE A 76 -9.40 40.08 1.84
CA ILE A 76 -10.28 39.17 1.07
C ILE A 76 -10.04 39.36 -0.43
N ALA A 77 -10.05 40.60 -0.92
CA ALA A 77 -9.81 40.88 -2.34
C ALA A 77 -8.43 40.38 -2.81
N MET A 78 -7.39 40.52 -1.98
CA MET A 78 -6.06 40.02 -2.28
C MET A 78 -6.00 38.50 -2.30
N LYS A 79 -6.67 37.83 -1.34
CA LYS A 79 -6.79 36.37 -1.32
C LYS A 79 -7.51 35.85 -2.56
N ASP A 80 -8.62 36.47 -2.95
CA ASP A 80 -9.37 36.10 -4.17
C ASP A 80 -8.53 36.23 -5.44
N HIS A 81 -7.71 37.29 -5.52
CA HIS A 81 -6.80 37.47 -6.65
C HIS A 81 -5.74 36.36 -6.73
N ILE A 82 -5.12 36.01 -5.59
CA ILE A 82 -4.13 34.94 -5.51
C ILE A 82 -4.75 33.59 -5.92
N ILE A 83 -5.94 33.26 -5.37
CA ILE A 83 -6.64 32.02 -5.69
C ILE A 83 -6.95 31.95 -7.19
N ARG A 84 -7.41 33.05 -7.79
CA ARG A 84 -7.71 33.10 -9.22
C ARG A 84 -6.45 32.91 -10.08
N SER A 85 -5.36 33.61 -9.74
CA SER A 85 -4.08 33.49 -10.46
C SER A 85 -3.51 32.07 -10.38
N LEU A 86 -3.49 31.46 -9.19
CA LEU A 86 -3.02 30.08 -9.02
C LEU A 86 -3.96 29.07 -9.69
N GLY A 87 -5.27 29.34 -9.68
CA GLY A 87 -6.26 28.54 -10.37
C GLY A 87 -6.09 28.57 -11.90
N GLU A 88 -5.69 29.70 -12.47
CA GLU A 88 -5.37 29.81 -13.91
C GLU A 88 -4.07 29.08 -14.26
N GLU A 89 -3.05 29.15 -13.40
CA GLU A 89 -1.77 28.46 -13.60
C GLU A 89 -1.93 26.92 -13.51
N ILE A 90 -2.61 26.43 -12.47
CA ILE A 90 -2.89 25.00 -12.25
C ILE A 90 -3.95 24.48 -13.24
N GLY A 91 -4.91 25.33 -13.60
CA GLY A 91 -5.97 25.03 -14.57
C GLY A 91 -5.52 25.12 -16.02
N SER A 92 -4.25 25.46 -16.28
CA SER A 92 -3.71 25.42 -17.63
C SER A 92 -3.72 23.98 -18.14
N ALA A 93 -4.73 23.67 -18.96
CA ALA A 93 -4.91 22.36 -19.57
C ALA A 93 -3.66 21.90 -20.34
N GLU A 94 -2.82 22.84 -20.77
CA GLU A 94 -1.53 22.58 -21.41
C GLU A 94 -0.52 21.90 -20.47
N VAL A 95 -0.36 22.36 -19.22
CA VAL A 95 0.58 21.74 -18.27
C VAL A 95 0.11 20.33 -17.91
N ALA A 96 -1.20 20.16 -17.69
CA ALA A 96 -1.78 18.85 -17.44
C ALA A 96 -1.59 17.90 -18.63
N ALA A 97 -1.86 18.37 -19.86
CA ALA A 97 -1.65 17.60 -21.08
C ALA A 97 -0.18 17.22 -21.30
N GLN A 98 0.74 18.13 -21.01
CA GLN A 98 2.18 17.88 -21.11
C GLN A 98 2.63 16.79 -20.13
N VAL A 99 2.18 16.85 -18.87
CA VAL A 99 2.50 15.84 -17.86
C VAL A 99 1.93 14.48 -18.23
N ILE A 100 0.70 14.42 -18.75
CA ILE A 100 0.08 13.18 -19.23
C ILE A 100 0.90 12.61 -20.39
N SER A 101 1.25 13.44 -21.38
CA SER A 101 2.06 13.02 -22.53
C SER A 101 3.44 12.49 -22.11
N MET A 102 4.09 13.10 -21.12
CA MET A 102 5.37 12.61 -20.59
C MET A 102 5.21 11.27 -19.89
N LYS A 103 4.18 11.10 -19.06
CA LYS A 103 3.91 9.83 -18.38
C LYS A 103 3.64 8.70 -19.38
N ASP A 104 2.84 8.97 -20.41
CA ASP A 104 2.55 7.98 -21.46
C ASP A 104 3.78 7.59 -22.27
N HIS A 105 4.74 8.51 -22.43
CA HIS A 105 6.00 8.21 -23.10
C HIS A 105 6.92 7.32 -22.22
N VAL A 106 7.04 7.63 -20.93
CA VAL A 106 7.80 6.81 -19.98
C VAL A 106 7.21 5.40 -19.88
N ILE A 107 5.89 5.28 -19.76
CA ILE A 107 5.21 3.98 -19.69
C ILE A 107 5.52 3.15 -20.95
N ARG A 108 5.40 3.73 -22.15
CA ARG A 108 5.74 3.03 -23.40
C ARG A 108 7.19 2.58 -23.45
N THR A 109 8.12 3.45 -23.06
CA THR A 109 9.56 3.15 -23.07
C THR A 109 9.87 1.98 -22.13
N LEU A 110 9.33 2.01 -20.90
CA LEU A 110 9.50 0.91 -19.94
C LEU A 110 8.86 -0.39 -20.41
N GLN A 111 7.73 -0.34 -21.13
CA GLN A 111 7.11 -1.52 -21.71
C GLN A 111 7.95 -2.12 -22.84
N GLU A 112 8.55 -1.29 -23.69
CA GLU A 112 9.47 -1.72 -24.75
C GLU A 112 10.73 -2.37 -24.15
N GLU A 113 11.36 -1.75 -23.15
CA GLU A 113 12.52 -2.30 -22.44
C GLU A 113 12.19 -3.63 -21.73
N LEU A 114 10.99 -3.74 -21.15
CA LEU A 114 10.53 -4.97 -20.51
C LEU A 114 10.33 -6.11 -21.52
N GLU A 115 9.72 -5.82 -22.67
CA GLU A 115 9.57 -6.84 -23.71
C GLU A 115 10.91 -7.19 -24.37
N GLU A 116 11.84 -6.26 -24.52
CA GLU A 116 13.21 -6.53 -24.98
C GLU A 116 13.98 -7.42 -24.01
N THR A 117 13.96 -7.10 -22.71
CA THR A 117 14.61 -7.92 -21.67
C THR A 117 13.99 -9.30 -21.58
N LYS A 118 12.65 -9.40 -21.64
CA LYS A 118 11.94 -10.68 -21.71
C LYS A 118 12.31 -11.47 -22.96
N HIS A 119 12.38 -10.83 -24.13
CA HIS A 119 12.79 -11.49 -25.36
C HIS A 119 14.23 -12.02 -25.25
N SER A 120 15.17 -11.21 -24.74
CA SER A 120 16.55 -11.63 -24.52
C SER A 120 16.67 -12.80 -23.54
N PHE A 121 15.83 -12.80 -22.50
CA PHE A 121 15.73 -13.91 -21.54
C PHE A 121 15.23 -15.18 -22.23
N TRP A 122 14.19 -15.10 -23.06
CA TRP A 122 13.69 -16.25 -23.81
C TRP A 122 14.64 -16.73 -24.91
N GLU A 123 15.38 -15.84 -25.58
CA GLU A 123 16.40 -16.21 -26.58
C GLU A 123 17.59 -16.92 -25.92
N CYS A 124 18.05 -16.43 -24.76
CA CYS A 124 19.09 -17.11 -23.98
C CYS A 124 18.57 -18.45 -23.41
N SER A 125 17.30 -18.48 -22.98
CA SER A 125 16.66 -19.70 -22.50
C SER A 125 16.46 -20.71 -23.64
N GLY A 126 16.10 -20.28 -24.85
CA GLY A 126 15.95 -21.14 -26.04
C GLY A 126 17.26 -21.83 -26.44
N ALA A 127 18.39 -21.13 -26.35
CA ALA A 127 19.71 -21.74 -26.53
C ALA A 127 20.08 -22.72 -25.40
N MET A 128 19.54 -22.54 -24.19
CA MET A 128 19.66 -23.52 -23.10
C MET A 128 18.64 -24.68 -23.22
N VAL A 129 17.51 -24.50 -23.92
CA VAL A 129 16.48 -25.53 -24.09
C VAL A 129 16.95 -26.67 -25.01
N GLU A 130 17.86 -26.43 -25.97
CA GLU A 130 18.49 -27.52 -26.73
C GLU A 130 19.39 -28.42 -25.85
N GLN A 131 19.76 -27.97 -24.65
CA GLN A 131 20.43 -28.77 -23.61
C GLN A 131 19.55 -29.01 -22.37
N ALA A 132 18.26 -28.70 -22.42
CA ALA A 132 17.32 -29.06 -21.38
C ALA A 132 17.08 -30.57 -21.45
N ALA A 133 18.03 -31.34 -20.92
CA ALA A 133 17.77 -32.71 -20.52
C ALA A 133 16.49 -32.68 -19.69
N MET A 134 15.45 -33.39 -20.15
CA MET A 134 14.19 -33.50 -19.41
C MET A 134 14.53 -33.91 -17.98
N PHE A 135 14.22 -33.06 -17.01
CA PHE A 135 14.43 -33.40 -15.61
C PHE A 135 13.46 -34.52 -15.25
N THR A 136 14.00 -35.70 -14.98
CA THR A 136 13.21 -36.86 -14.55
C THR A 136 13.35 -36.97 -13.05
N ALA A 137 12.24 -36.83 -12.33
CA ALA A 137 12.20 -37.17 -10.91
C ALA A 137 12.32 -38.70 -10.78
N LEU A 138 13.30 -39.16 -10.01
CA LEU A 138 13.50 -40.58 -9.73
C LEU A 138 12.89 -40.93 -8.36
N PRO A 139 12.30 -42.13 -8.22
CA PRO A 139 11.83 -42.60 -6.92
C PRO A 139 12.96 -42.60 -5.88
N VAL A 140 12.67 -42.13 -4.68
CA VAL A 140 13.60 -42.15 -3.56
C VAL A 140 13.63 -43.57 -2.99
N ALA A 141 14.74 -44.29 -3.18
CA ALA A 141 14.92 -45.60 -2.55
C ALA A 141 15.12 -45.44 -1.04
N GLU A 142 14.76 -46.45 -0.23
CA GLU A 142 14.93 -46.41 1.24
C GLU A 142 16.39 -46.21 1.68
N SER A 143 17.36 -46.53 0.82
CA SER A 143 18.79 -46.33 1.06
C SER A 143 19.33 -44.96 0.61
N THR A 144 18.49 -44.11 0.05
CA THR A 144 18.92 -42.80 -0.48
C THR A 144 19.10 -41.83 0.68
N ALA A 145 20.34 -41.42 0.92
CA ALA A 145 20.67 -40.40 1.91
C ALA A 145 21.01 -39.08 1.22
N TYR A 146 20.64 -37.97 1.84
CA TYR A 146 21.08 -36.64 1.44
C TYR A 146 22.57 -36.48 1.79
N ILE A 147 23.38 -36.06 0.82
CA ILE A 147 24.82 -35.86 1.01
C ILE A 147 25.10 -34.34 1.02
N PRO A 148 25.43 -33.74 2.18
CA PRO A 148 25.71 -32.32 2.24
C PRO A 148 27.08 -32.00 1.63
N VAL A 149 27.19 -30.81 1.07
CA VAL A 149 28.48 -30.26 0.65
C VAL A 149 29.31 -29.89 1.89
N PRO A 150 30.58 -30.35 1.97
CA PRO A 150 31.45 -30.03 3.08
C PRO A 150 31.59 -28.52 3.30
N GLY A 151 31.52 -28.09 4.56
CA GLY A 151 31.67 -26.69 4.95
C GLY A 151 30.42 -25.82 4.78
N ASN A 152 29.35 -26.32 4.17
CA ASN A 152 28.08 -25.59 4.13
C ASN A 152 27.18 -25.99 5.33
N LEU A 153 26.94 -25.05 6.24
CA LEU A 153 26.18 -25.29 7.47
C LEU A 153 24.68 -25.53 7.20
N LEU A 154 24.10 -24.80 6.25
CA LEU A 154 22.70 -24.98 5.86
C LEU A 154 22.48 -26.39 5.32
N ASP A 155 23.37 -26.81 4.43
CA ASP A 155 23.33 -28.12 3.79
C ASP A 155 23.50 -29.25 4.81
N GLN A 156 24.39 -29.08 5.78
CA GLN A 156 24.56 -30.02 6.89
C GLN A 156 23.30 -30.15 7.73
N ARG A 157 22.63 -29.04 8.07
CA ARG A 157 21.37 -29.08 8.83
C ARG A 157 20.24 -29.74 8.05
N ILE A 158 20.13 -29.45 6.75
CA ILE A 158 19.17 -30.13 5.86
C ILE A 158 19.49 -31.62 5.81
N ALA A 159 20.77 -32.01 5.71
CA ALA A 159 21.18 -33.41 5.72
C ALA A 159 20.82 -34.10 7.04
N ASP A 160 21.13 -33.49 8.18
CA ASP A 160 20.84 -34.03 9.51
C ASP A 160 19.33 -34.22 9.70
N PHE A 161 18.54 -33.22 9.29
CA PHE A 161 17.09 -33.28 9.31
C PHE A 161 16.56 -34.37 8.37
N SER A 162 16.91 -34.33 7.07
CA SER A 162 16.41 -35.25 6.06
C SER A 162 16.83 -36.69 6.35
N ASN A 163 18.08 -36.94 6.74
CA ASN A 163 18.56 -38.31 7.00
C ASN A 163 18.05 -38.89 8.32
N GLY A 164 17.55 -38.05 9.23
CA GLY A 164 16.92 -38.48 10.49
C GLY A 164 15.51 -39.05 10.33
N ARG A 165 14.92 -38.97 9.14
CA ARG A 165 13.53 -39.39 8.85
C ARG A 165 13.41 -40.09 7.49
N ARG A 166 12.25 -40.69 7.23
CA ARG A 166 11.90 -41.19 5.90
C ARG A 166 11.23 -40.07 5.11
N ASN A 167 11.91 -39.54 4.10
CA ASN A 167 11.33 -38.50 3.24
C ASN A 167 10.66 -39.13 2.02
N LEU A 168 9.49 -38.60 1.66
CA LEU A 168 8.81 -38.93 0.40
C LEU A 168 9.36 -38.09 -0.75
N VAL A 169 9.80 -36.88 -0.46
CA VAL A 169 10.35 -35.92 -1.41
C VAL A 169 11.69 -35.41 -0.87
N MET A 170 12.73 -35.45 -1.72
CA MET A 170 14.08 -35.04 -1.34
C MET A 170 14.36 -33.60 -1.77
N PHE A 171 15.12 -32.88 -0.94
CA PHE A 171 15.75 -31.64 -1.36
C PHE A 171 16.86 -31.93 -2.37
N THR A 172 16.94 -31.10 -3.41
CA THR A 172 18.02 -31.11 -4.40
C THR A 172 18.64 -29.73 -4.45
N ARG A 173 19.88 -29.61 -4.00
CA ARG A 173 20.60 -28.33 -3.98
C ARG A 173 20.85 -27.81 -5.40
N LEU A 174 20.63 -26.51 -5.59
CA LEU A 174 20.96 -25.81 -6.83
C LEU A 174 22.37 -25.18 -6.77
N LYS A 175 22.85 -24.69 -7.91
CA LYS A 175 24.17 -24.03 -7.99
C LYS A 175 24.24 -22.78 -7.13
N GLU A 176 23.15 -22.04 -7.04
CA GLU A 176 23.04 -20.82 -6.25
C GLU A 176 22.87 -21.16 -4.76
N GLU A 177 23.58 -20.45 -3.90
CA GLU A 177 23.57 -20.70 -2.47
C GLU A 177 22.21 -20.36 -1.85
N GLY A 178 21.71 -21.26 -1.00
CA GLY A 178 20.41 -21.09 -0.35
C GLY A 178 19.22 -21.52 -1.21
N PHE A 179 19.40 -21.89 -2.48
CA PHE A 179 18.30 -22.34 -3.33
C PHE A 179 18.30 -23.86 -3.51
N TYR A 180 17.11 -24.45 -3.37
CA TYR A 180 16.89 -25.88 -3.43
C TYR A 180 15.62 -26.18 -4.22
N LEU A 181 15.58 -27.36 -4.85
CA LEU A 181 14.35 -27.95 -5.36
C LEU A 181 13.81 -28.91 -4.31
N PHE A 182 12.54 -28.75 -3.95
CA PHE A 182 11.77 -29.70 -3.17
C PHE A 182 10.73 -30.35 -4.07
N GLY A 183 11.06 -31.52 -4.62
CA GLY A 183 10.28 -32.10 -5.72
C GLY A 183 10.35 -31.17 -6.94
N ARG A 184 9.25 -30.51 -7.27
CA ARG A 184 9.17 -29.48 -8.34
C ARG A 184 9.14 -28.05 -7.80
N MET A 185 9.03 -27.86 -6.49
CA MET A 185 8.94 -26.54 -5.88
C MET A 185 10.33 -25.92 -5.75
N LEU A 186 10.49 -24.69 -6.23
CA LEU A 186 11.71 -23.91 -6.02
C LEU A 186 11.61 -23.18 -4.68
N VAL A 187 12.52 -23.50 -3.77
CA VAL A 187 12.51 -22.97 -2.42
C VAL A 187 13.85 -22.32 -2.07
N GLN A 188 13.77 -21.26 -1.27
CA GLN A 188 14.90 -20.62 -0.64
C GLN A 188 14.96 -21.06 0.82
N CYS A 189 16.13 -21.54 1.24
CA CYS A 189 16.39 -22.05 2.58
C CYS A 189 17.39 -21.14 3.30
N PHE A 190 17.18 -20.95 4.59
CA PHE A 190 18.01 -20.08 5.43
C PHE A 190 18.34 -20.74 6.75
N THR A 191 19.51 -20.44 7.31
CA THR A 191 19.84 -20.87 8.68
C THR A 191 19.23 -19.90 9.69
N SER A 192 18.47 -20.42 10.65
CA SER A 192 18.01 -19.63 11.80
C SER A 192 18.96 -19.83 12.99
N ASN A 193 19.38 -18.71 13.58
CA ASN A 193 20.11 -18.68 14.85
C ASN A 193 19.17 -18.66 16.07
N ARG A 194 17.85 -18.59 15.85
CA ARG A 194 16.84 -18.64 16.91
C ARG A 194 16.60 -20.10 17.32
N ALA A 195 17.65 -20.75 17.79
CA ALA A 195 17.71 -22.18 18.15
C ALA A 195 16.80 -22.60 19.33
N ARG A 196 15.93 -21.72 19.83
CA ARG A 196 15.05 -22.03 20.97
C ARG A 196 13.70 -22.62 20.56
N HIS A 197 13.30 -22.47 19.30
CA HIS A 197 11.97 -22.90 18.84
C HIS A 197 12.00 -23.95 17.73
N TYR A 198 13.14 -24.11 17.04
CA TYR A 198 13.25 -24.94 15.84
C TYR A 198 14.32 -26.00 16.06
N GLN A 199 13.97 -27.28 15.91
CA GLN A 199 14.91 -28.39 16.20
C GLN A 199 15.98 -28.48 15.11
N ALA A 200 15.60 -28.32 13.84
CA ALA A 200 16.54 -28.30 12.72
C ALA A 200 17.21 -26.93 12.50
N GLY A 201 16.54 -25.83 12.89
CA GLY A 201 17.06 -24.47 12.72
C GLY A 201 17.24 -24.06 11.26
N VAL A 202 16.38 -24.56 10.38
CA VAL A 202 16.32 -24.24 8.95
C VAL A 202 14.95 -23.66 8.65
N LEU A 203 14.93 -22.49 8.00
CA LEU A 203 13.70 -21.88 7.49
C LEU A 203 13.61 -22.11 5.99
N VAL A 204 12.40 -22.35 5.49
CA VAL A 204 12.10 -22.61 4.08
C VAL A 204 11.05 -21.64 3.60
N GLN A 205 11.30 -21.02 2.45
CA GLN A 205 10.39 -20.10 1.77
C GLN A 205 10.23 -20.54 0.32
N GLU A 206 8.99 -20.66 -0.16
CA GLU A 206 8.73 -20.84 -1.59
C GLU A 206 9.00 -19.53 -2.33
N LEU A 207 9.64 -19.58 -3.50
CA LEU A 207 10.13 -18.36 -4.18
C LEU A 207 9.02 -17.35 -4.48
N ASP A 208 7.82 -17.83 -4.79
CA ASP A 208 6.64 -17.01 -5.12
C ASP A 208 5.76 -16.71 -3.91
N SER A 209 6.19 -17.07 -2.70
CA SER A 209 5.44 -16.90 -1.45
C SER A 209 6.17 -15.96 -0.49
N GLU A 210 5.40 -15.13 0.21
CA GLU A 210 5.90 -14.33 1.34
C GLU A 210 5.96 -15.12 2.65
N GLU A 211 5.35 -16.31 2.70
CA GLU A 211 5.31 -17.14 3.89
C GLU A 211 6.63 -17.91 4.08
N VAL A 212 7.18 -17.81 5.30
CA VAL A 212 8.39 -18.54 5.72
C VAL A 212 8.01 -19.56 6.78
N TYR A 213 8.42 -20.79 6.58
CA TYR A 213 8.11 -21.92 7.45
C TYR A 213 9.38 -22.45 8.12
N ASP A 214 9.22 -23.07 9.28
CA ASP A 214 10.23 -24.02 9.77
C ASP A 214 10.28 -25.24 8.84
N ILE A 215 11.43 -25.89 8.70
CA ILE A 215 11.55 -27.04 7.79
C ILE A 215 10.63 -28.20 8.21
N GLU A 216 10.41 -28.39 9.51
CA GLU A 216 9.44 -29.32 10.07
C GLU A 216 8.01 -29.04 9.57
N ASP A 217 7.53 -27.81 9.78
CA ASP A 217 6.19 -27.35 9.39
C ASP A 217 6.02 -27.38 7.86
N PHE A 218 7.06 -26.99 7.12
CA PHE A 218 7.09 -27.05 5.66
C PHE A 218 6.89 -28.47 5.17
N MET A 219 7.62 -29.44 5.74
CA MET A 219 7.50 -30.84 5.35
C MET A 219 6.12 -31.39 5.67
N GLU A 220 5.55 -31.08 6.84
CA GLU A 220 4.22 -31.53 7.22
C GLU A 220 3.15 -31.03 6.23
N ARG A 221 3.26 -29.77 5.81
CA ARG A 221 2.27 -29.14 4.92
C ARG A 221 2.42 -29.56 3.45
N PHE A 222 3.66 -29.65 2.94
CA PHE A 222 3.91 -29.73 1.50
C PHE A 222 4.38 -31.10 1.01
N GLU A 223 5.02 -31.93 1.85
CA GLU A 223 5.66 -33.18 1.39
C GLU A 223 4.65 -34.15 0.77
N ARG A 224 3.53 -34.41 1.45
CA ARG A 224 2.51 -35.34 0.95
C ARG A 224 1.86 -34.85 -0.33
N PHE A 225 1.55 -33.55 -0.38
CA PHE A 225 0.94 -32.94 -1.55
C PHE A 225 1.87 -33.06 -2.77
N GLU A 226 3.14 -32.71 -2.59
CA GLU A 226 4.10 -32.74 -3.69
C GLU A 226 4.41 -34.18 -4.14
N HIS A 227 4.51 -35.12 -3.20
CA HIS A 227 4.64 -36.55 -3.53
C HIS A 227 3.46 -37.04 -4.39
N GLN A 228 2.23 -36.74 -4.01
CA GLN A 228 1.04 -37.15 -4.75
C GLN A 228 1.04 -36.57 -6.18
N GLN A 229 1.47 -35.31 -6.34
CA GLN A 229 1.57 -34.70 -7.66
C GLN A 229 2.63 -35.38 -8.51
N LEU A 230 3.81 -35.69 -7.94
CA LEU A 230 4.86 -36.43 -8.62
C LEU A 230 4.39 -37.81 -9.08
N GLU A 231 3.66 -38.54 -8.23
CA GLU A 231 3.06 -39.84 -8.60
C GLU A 231 2.07 -39.72 -9.77
N GLN A 232 1.19 -38.73 -9.74
CA GLN A 232 0.23 -38.50 -10.83
C GLN A 232 0.95 -38.20 -12.15
N HIS A 233 1.99 -37.36 -12.11
CA HIS A 233 2.80 -37.06 -13.28
C HIS A 233 3.54 -38.29 -13.81
N PHE A 234 4.10 -39.10 -12.93
CA PHE A 234 4.80 -40.34 -13.34
C PHE A 234 3.84 -41.32 -14.01
N LEU A 235 2.63 -41.49 -13.46
CA LEU A 235 1.59 -42.34 -14.05
C LEU A 235 1.10 -41.81 -15.40
N ALA A 236 0.87 -40.50 -15.53
CA ALA A 236 0.46 -39.89 -16.79
C ALA A 236 1.53 -40.04 -17.88
N ALA A 237 2.81 -39.84 -17.53
CA ALA A 237 3.94 -40.05 -18.42
C ALA A 237 4.05 -41.51 -18.87
N ALA A 238 3.90 -42.47 -17.95
CA ALA A 238 3.92 -43.90 -18.28
C ALA A 238 2.78 -44.34 -19.20
N GLN A 239 1.62 -43.65 -19.14
CA GLN A 239 0.45 -43.93 -19.99
C GLN A 239 0.52 -43.23 -21.36
N GLY A 240 1.55 -42.42 -21.63
CA GLY A 240 1.69 -41.66 -22.88
C GLY A 240 0.72 -40.49 -22.99
N THR A 241 0.07 -40.11 -21.89
CA THR A 241 -0.90 -39.01 -21.84
C THR A 241 -0.18 -37.73 -21.41
N THR A 242 0.67 -37.19 -22.27
CA THR A 242 1.29 -35.87 -22.01
C THR A 242 0.27 -34.77 -22.28
N THR A 243 -0.69 -34.58 -21.37
CA THR A 243 -1.43 -33.32 -21.30
C THR A 243 -0.42 -32.23 -20.99
N GLY A 244 -0.33 -31.25 -21.89
CA GLY A 244 0.60 -30.12 -21.76
C GLY A 244 0.52 -29.49 -20.37
N MET A 245 1.69 -29.17 -19.82
CA MET A 245 1.84 -28.53 -18.51
C MET A 245 1.11 -27.19 -18.52
N GLU A 246 -0.10 -27.13 -17.98
CA GLU A 246 -0.69 -25.87 -17.55
C GLU A 246 0.00 -25.47 -16.24
N PRO A 247 0.53 -24.24 -16.12
CA PRO A 247 1.12 -23.75 -14.88
C PRO A 247 0.07 -23.78 -13.77
N VAL A 248 0.42 -24.40 -12.64
CA VAL A 248 -0.46 -24.52 -11.49
C VAL A 248 -0.58 -23.15 -10.82
N THR A 249 -1.55 -22.35 -11.23
CA THR A 249 -2.06 -21.24 -10.41
C THR A 249 -2.78 -21.85 -9.21
N ARG A 250 -2.08 -21.99 -8.07
CA ARG A 250 -2.72 -22.43 -6.83
C ARG A 250 -3.72 -21.37 -6.39
N LEU A 251 -4.97 -21.79 -6.23
CA LEU A 251 -6.02 -21.04 -5.56
C LEU A 251 -5.59 -20.77 -4.11
N ASN A 252 -5.44 -19.50 -3.75
CA ASN A 252 -5.25 -19.02 -2.38
C ASN A 252 -6.16 -19.78 -1.42
N HIS A 253 -5.59 -20.70 -0.65
CA HIS A 253 -6.26 -21.24 0.52
C HIS A 253 -6.07 -20.20 1.61
N GLY A 254 -7.09 -19.36 1.78
CA GLY A 254 -7.21 -18.49 2.94
C GLY A 254 -7.20 -19.32 4.23
N PRO A 255 -6.82 -18.69 5.36
CA PRO A 255 -6.57 -19.35 6.64
C PRO A 255 -7.78 -20.13 7.18
#